data_AF-A0ABC9BGU9-F1
#
_entry.id   AF-A0ABC9BGU9-F1
#
_cell.length_a   1.000
_cell.length_b   1.000
_cell.length_c   1.000
_cell.angle_alpha   90.00
_cell.angle_beta   90.00
_cell.angle_gamma   90.00
#
_symmetry.space_group_name_H-M   'P 1'
#
loop_
_entity.id
_entity.type
_entity.pdbx_description
1 polymer ?
#
loop_
_entity_poly.entity_id
_entity_poly.type
_entity_poly.pdbx_seq_one_letter_code
_entity_poly.pdbx_strand_id
1 'polypeptide(L)'
;MGSLKMTEKAPGAALPESSCAYLLQELKMIWNEVGQDQNERERILEELEQECQEVYRRKVNSANMSRIQLHQALAESEAEFTNLLLSLGERSFPGRPEKMAGTLKEQLNSITPALQEMQMRKEARLKQFIEVQTEIQRIASEIAGRLGNKAVTVNEEDLSLKKLEEFQSELQRLKREKSDRLCKVEEYKVLIHNFAKVMGMDPSKILANVHPRLLDGPNEQQTKNISDDILKRLNVTVEQLKEEKNNRREKLQNLVKALTNLWDTLDTAMEERQPYGQIKILAMTSINGMLGPGSLTLETIQQVESEVQRLNQLKASKMKELFLKKRAEVDEICKKSHMDMPYQTEMDKIMNLIMSGDVVHDDLLKTMDEYIYKAKEEATSRKDIMDKVEKWMASCDEERWLEEYSRDERRYSISRGAHKHLKRAERARIIVNKIPVNGQDTILGT
;
A
#
# COMPACT_ATOMS: atom_id res chain seq x y z
N MET A 1 -22.61 -88.40 -35.28
CA MET A 1 -23.48 -89.29 -36.10
C MET A 1 -23.88 -88.52 -37.34
N GLY A 2 -23.33 -88.90 -38.49
CA GLY A 2 -23.66 -88.37 -39.81
C GLY A 2 -23.52 -89.51 -40.81
N SER A 3 -24.60 -89.80 -41.51
CA SER A 3 -24.92 -91.07 -42.16
C SER A 3 -24.04 -91.39 -43.38
N LEU A 4 -23.43 -92.58 -43.36
CA LEU A 4 -22.88 -93.26 -44.53
C LEU A 4 -24.03 -93.71 -45.45
N LYS A 5 -23.99 -93.29 -46.72
CA LYS A 5 -24.58 -94.05 -47.82
C LYS A 5 -23.45 -94.57 -48.69
N MET A 6 -23.29 -95.89 -48.68
CA MET A 6 -22.49 -96.66 -49.62
C MET A 6 -23.36 -97.05 -50.81
N THR A 7 -22.85 -96.83 -52.03
CA THR A 7 -23.14 -97.62 -53.23
C THR A 7 -21.87 -97.65 -54.08
N GLU A 8 -21.23 -98.82 -54.15
CA GLU A 8 -20.25 -99.23 -55.20
C GLU A 8 -20.93 -99.17 -56.60
N LYS A 9 -20.27 -99.02 -57.76
CA LYS A 9 -18.94 -99.47 -58.20
C LYS A 9 -18.50 -98.71 -59.49
N ALA A 10 -17.23 -98.29 -59.50
CA ALA A 10 -16.21 -97.98 -60.55
C ALA A 10 -16.53 -98.09 -62.08
N PRO A 11 -15.78 -97.42 -63.01
CA PRO A 11 -14.32 -97.18 -62.89
C PRO A 11 -13.72 -95.86 -63.41
N GLY A 12 -12.56 -95.51 -62.85
CA GLY A 12 -11.44 -94.96 -63.60
C GLY A 12 -11.39 -93.44 -63.79
N ALA A 13 -11.25 -92.68 -62.71
CA ALA A 13 -10.67 -91.35 -62.81
C ALA A 13 -9.14 -91.48 -62.82
N ALA A 14 -8.51 -91.08 -63.92
CA ALA A 14 -7.06 -90.95 -64.02
C ALA A 14 -6.57 -90.03 -62.88
N LEU A 15 -5.69 -90.56 -62.03
CA LEU A 15 -5.04 -89.76 -61.00
C LEU A 15 -4.12 -88.74 -61.68
N PRO A 16 -4.08 -87.47 -61.24
CA PRO A 16 -3.16 -86.47 -61.78
C PRO A 16 -1.71 -86.97 -61.65
N GLU A 17 -0.90 -86.77 -62.70
CA GLU A 17 0.53 -87.16 -62.78
C GLU A 17 1.41 -86.57 -61.65
N SER A 18 0.85 -85.71 -60.80
CA SER A 18 1.53 -85.08 -59.65
C SER A 18 1.09 -85.61 -58.27
N SER A 19 0.29 -86.67 -58.20
CA SER A 19 -0.18 -87.24 -56.92
C SER A 19 0.89 -88.14 -56.29
N CYS A 20 1.06 -88.10 -54.96
CA CYS A 20 2.00 -88.97 -54.23
C CYS A 20 1.78 -90.46 -54.56
N ALA A 21 0.53 -90.86 -54.80
CA ALA A 21 0.19 -92.25 -55.16
C ALA A 21 0.71 -92.64 -56.56
N TYR A 22 0.71 -91.70 -57.51
CA TYR A 22 1.25 -91.91 -58.86
C TYR A 22 2.77 -92.02 -58.84
N LEU A 23 3.45 -91.09 -58.16
CA LEU A 23 4.92 -91.09 -58.02
C LEU A 23 5.44 -92.33 -57.28
N LEU A 24 4.71 -92.82 -56.27
CA LEU A 24 5.01 -94.08 -55.60
C LEU A 24 4.83 -95.30 -56.51
N GLN A 25 3.85 -95.29 -57.39
CA GLN A 25 3.62 -96.36 -58.36
C GLN A 25 4.73 -96.38 -59.42
N GLU A 26 5.15 -95.22 -59.90
CA GLU A 26 6.27 -95.05 -60.83
C GLU A 26 7.59 -95.52 -60.21
N LEU A 27 7.86 -95.12 -58.96
CA LEU A 27 9.04 -95.58 -58.20
C LEU A 27 9.06 -97.11 -58.05
N LYS A 28 7.89 -97.74 -57.82
CA LYS A 28 7.76 -99.21 -57.75
C LYS A 28 8.04 -99.88 -59.11
N MET A 29 7.60 -99.29 -60.21
CA MET A 29 7.89 -99.81 -61.56
C MET A 29 9.40 -99.74 -61.85
N ILE A 30 10.04 -98.61 -61.54
CA ILE A 30 11.49 -98.44 -61.69
C ILE A 30 12.27 -99.44 -60.84
N TRP A 31 11.90 -99.65 -59.58
CA TRP A 31 12.53 -100.67 -58.75
C TRP A 31 12.41 -102.08 -59.31
N ASN A 32 11.28 -102.41 -59.94
CA ASN A 32 11.07 -103.70 -60.61
C ASN A 32 11.94 -103.86 -61.86
N GLU A 33 12.18 -102.78 -62.61
CA GLU A 33 13.04 -102.78 -63.80
C GLU A 33 14.54 -102.88 -63.46
N VAL A 34 14.98 -102.18 -62.41
CA VAL A 34 16.40 -102.13 -61.99
C VAL A 34 16.79 -103.32 -61.10
N GLY A 35 15.81 -104.04 -60.53
CA GLY A 35 16.06 -105.19 -59.66
C GLY A 35 16.47 -104.83 -58.23
N GLN A 36 15.93 -103.74 -57.68
CA GLN A 36 16.25 -103.25 -56.32
C GLN A 36 15.92 -104.30 -55.25
N ASP A 37 16.84 -104.54 -54.29
CA ASP A 37 16.64 -105.45 -53.15
C ASP A 37 15.47 -105.01 -52.26
N GLN A 38 14.77 -105.98 -51.67
CA GLN A 38 13.57 -105.72 -50.87
C GLN A 38 13.88 -104.89 -49.60
N ASN A 39 15.03 -105.11 -48.95
CA ASN A 39 15.41 -104.33 -47.76
C ASN A 39 15.69 -102.87 -48.12
N GLU A 40 16.27 -102.63 -49.30
CA GLU A 40 16.58 -101.30 -49.81
C GLU A 40 15.30 -100.53 -50.21
N ARG A 41 14.32 -101.23 -50.81
CA ARG A 41 12.98 -100.66 -51.08
C ARG A 41 12.27 -100.27 -49.79
N GLU A 42 12.32 -101.12 -48.77
CA GLU A 42 11.73 -100.84 -47.44
C GLU A 42 12.41 -99.63 -46.78
N ARG A 43 13.74 -99.54 -46.86
CA ARG A 43 14.48 -98.37 -46.33
C ARG A 43 14.08 -97.07 -47.02
N ILE A 44 14.01 -97.04 -48.36
CA ILE A 44 13.64 -95.82 -49.09
C ILE A 44 12.17 -95.44 -48.83
N LEU A 45 11.27 -96.41 -48.70
CA LEU A 45 9.88 -96.14 -48.32
C LEU A 45 9.77 -95.59 -46.89
N GLU A 46 10.56 -96.11 -45.96
CA GLU A 46 10.63 -95.61 -44.58
C GLU A 46 11.21 -94.18 -44.53
N GLU A 47 12.27 -93.89 -45.28
CA GLU A 47 12.83 -92.54 -45.44
C GLU A 47 11.78 -91.56 -45.99
N LEU A 48 11.05 -91.93 -47.05
CA LEU A 48 9.98 -91.11 -47.62
C LEU A 48 8.84 -90.87 -46.62
N GLU A 49 8.46 -91.88 -45.85
CA GLU A 49 7.45 -91.75 -44.81
C GLU A 49 7.92 -90.80 -43.71
N GLN A 50 9.17 -90.93 -43.25
CA GLN A 50 9.78 -90.04 -42.25
C GLN A 50 9.84 -88.58 -42.74
N GLU A 51 10.25 -88.35 -43.99
CA GLU A 51 10.28 -87.02 -44.59
C GLU A 51 8.87 -86.40 -44.69
N CYS A 52 7.88 -87.19 -45.13
CA CYS A 52 6.48 -86.75 -45.18
C CYS A 52 5.95 -86.40 -43.78
N GLN A 53 6.19 -87.25 -42.78
CA GLN A 53 5.83 -87.01 -41.39
C GLN A 53 6.48 -85.73 -40.85
N GLU A 54 7.74 -85.47 -41.18
CA GLU A 54 8.46 -84.27 -40.75
C GLU A 54 7.90 -82.99 -41.41
N VAL A 55 7.49 -83.06 -42.69
CA VAL A 55 6.77 -81.94 -43.35
C VAL A 55 5.43 -81.68 -42.67
N TYR A 56 4.64 -82.71 -42.38
CA TYR A 56 3.38 -82.56 -41.64
C TYR A 56 3.61 -81.98 -40.25
N ARG A 57 4.60 -82.49 -39.49
CA ARG A 57 4.98 -81.99 -38.17
C ARG A 57 5.36 -80.51 -38.22
N ARG A 58 6.18 -80.08 -39.19
CA ARG A 58 6.51 -78.67 -39.42
C ARG A 58 5.28 -77.81 -39.70
N LYS A 59 4.34 -78.26 -40.55
CA LYS A 59 3.10 -77.52 -40.85
C LYS A 59 2.17 -77.43 -39.65
N VAL A 60 2.00 -78.51 -38.90
CA VAL A 60 1.22 -78.52 -37.65
C VAL A 60 1.85 -77.60 -36.62
N ASN A 61 3.17 -77.65 -36.43
CA ASN A 61 3.89 -76.77 -35.52
C ASN A 61 3.71 -75.29 -35.92
N SER A 62 3.83 -74.95 -37.20
CA SER A 62 3.62 -73.58 -37.70
C SER A 62 2.17 -73.09 -37.46
N ALA A 63 1.18 -73.94 -37.71
CA ALA A 63 -0.23 -73.61 -37.43
C ALA A 63 -0.49 -73.46 -35.93
N ASN A 64 0.12 -74.32 -35.09
CA ASN A 64 0.01 -74.24 -33.64
C ASN A 64 0.65 -72.96 -33.08
N MET A 65 1.82 -72.57 -33.58
CA MET A 65 2.45 -71.29 -33.23
C MET A 65 1.57 -70.10 -33.61
N SER A 66 0.99 -70.11 -34.80
CA SER A 66 0.04 -69.08 -35.24
C SER A 66 -1.20 -69.01 -34.33
N ARG A 67 -1.71 -70.17 -33.89
CA ARG A 67 -2.83 -70.26 -32.94
C ARG A 67 -2.47 -69.66 -31.58
N ILE A 68 -1.29 -69.97 -31.04
CA ILE A 68 -0.81 -69.43 -29.76
C ILE A 68 -0.67 -67.90 -29.85
N GLN A 69 -0.06 -67.40 -30.93
CA GLN A 69 0.10 -65.97 -31.17
C GLN A 69 -1.26 -65.25 -31.23
N LEU A 70 -2.26 -65.83 -31.90
CA LEU A 70 -3.61 -65.25 -31.96
C LEU A 70 -4.30 -65.23 -30.60
N HIS A 71 -4.18 -66.29 -29.80
CA HIS A 71 -4.71 -66.29 -28.43
C HIS A 71 -4.02 -65.26 -27.54
N GLN A 72 -2.70 -65.13 -27.65
CA GLN A 72 -1.92 -64.16 -26.92
C GLN A 72 -2.34 -62.73 -27.30
N ALA A 73 -2.37 -62.40 -28.59
CA ALA A 73 -2.79 -61.08 -29.08
C ALA A 73 -4.23 -60.73 -28.64
N LEU A 74 -5.13 -61.72 -28.62
CA LEU A 74 -6.49 -61.52 -28.12
C LEU A 74 -6.48 -61.18 -26.62
N ALA A 75 -5.78 -61.97 -25.80
CA ALA A 75 -5.67 -61.73 -24.36
C ALA A 75 -5.01 -60.37 -24.04
N GLU A 76 -3.97 -60.00 -24.79
CA GLU A 76 -3.30 -58.69 -24.67
C GLU A 76 -4.25 -57.54 -25.04
N SER A 77 -5.00 -57.67 -26.14
CA SER A 77 -5.99 -56.65 -26.55
C SER A 77 -7.12 -56.49 -25.54
N GLU A 78 -7.59 -57.58 -24.92
CA GLU A 78 -8.61 -57.54 -23.87
C GLU A 78 -8.06 -56.92 -22.58
N ALA A 79 -6.84 -57.27 -22.19
CA ALA A 79 -6.17 -56.68 -21.04
C ALA A 79 -5.96 -55.18 -21.23
N GLU A 80 -5.46 -54.76 -22.40
CA GLU A 80 -5.30 -53.35 -22.74
C GLU A 80 -6.65 -52.61 -22.68
N PHE A 81 -7.71 -53.19 -23.24
CA PHE A 81 -9.05 -52.60 -23.19
C PHE A 81 -9.55 -52.40 -21.76
N THR A 82 -9.34 -53.38 -20.88
CA THR A 82 -9.70 -53.24 -19.45
C THR A 82 -8.88 -52.17 -18.76
N ASN A 83 -7.59 -52.06 -19.06
CA ASN A 83 -6.73 -50.99 -18.53
C ASN A 83 -7.19 -49.60 -19.02
N LEU A 84 -7.58 -49.47 -20.29
CA LEU A 84 -8.12 -48.23 -20.84
C LEU A 84 -9.41 -47.81 -20.14
N LEU A 85 -10.36 -48.74 -19.95
CA LEU A 85 -11.59 -48.49 -19.20
C LEU A 85 -11.32 -48.03 -17.77
N LEU A 86 -10.41 -48.70 -17.06
CA LEU A 86 -10.02 -48.32 -15.70
C LEU A 86 -9.38 -46.91 -15.68
N SER A 87 -8.44 -46.64 -16.57
CA SER A 87 -7.75 -45.34 -16.64
C SER A 87 -8.71 -44.19 -16.97
N LEU A 88 -9.72 -44.43 -17.81
CA LEU A 88 -10.75 -43.43 -18.15
C LEU A 88 -11.90 -43.37 -17.14
N GLY A 89 -11.94 -44.29 -16.17
CA GLY A 89 -13.03 -44.43 -15.20
C GLY A 89 -14.36 -44.85 -15.83
N GLU A 90 -14.35 -45.50 -16.98
CA GLU A 90 -15.54 -45.93 -17.72
C GLU A 90 -15.90 -47.38 -17.37
N ARG A 91 -17.19 -47.67 -17.13
CA ARG A 91 -17.65 -49.03 -16.79
C ARG A 91 -17.83 -49.94 -18.01
N SER A 92 -18.16 -49.35 -19.16
CA SER A 92 -18.39 -50.07 -20.41
C SER A 92 -18.26 -49.12 -21.60
N PHE A 93 -17.99 -49.69 -22.76
CA PHE A 93 -17.87 -48.96 -24.02
C PHE A 93 -18.86 -49.55 -25.04
N PRO A 94 -19.83 -48.76 -25.56
CA PRO A 94 -20.87 -49.26 -26.46
C PRO A 94 -20.36 -49.84 -27.79
N GLY A 95 -19.19 -49.38 -28.27
CA GLY A 95 -18.59 -49.90 -29.50
C GLY A 95 -17.90 -51.26 -29.33
N ARG A 96 -17.93 -51.86 -28.13
CA ARG A 96 -17.38 -53.20 -27.89
C ARG A 96 -18.39 -54.27 -28.36
N PRO A 97 -17.97 -55.29 -29.13
CA PRO A 97 -18.82 -56.43 -29.44
C PRO A 97 -19.26 -57.17 -28.17
N GLU A 98 -20.57 -57.36 -27.96
CA GLU A 98 -21.11 -58.04 -26.76
C GLU A 98 -20.76 -59.54 -26.71
N LYS A 99 -20.54 -60.17 -27.87
CA LYS A 99 -20.12 -61.57 -27.99
C LYS A 99 -19.03 -61.70 -29.05
N MET A 100 -17.86 -62.17 -28.63
CA MET A 100 -16.78 -62.57 -29.53
C MET A 100 -17.19 -63.86 -30.25
N ALA A 101 -17.87 -63.75 -31.39
CA ALA A 101 -18.27 -64.90 -32.20
C ALA A 101 -17.37 -65.05 -33.43
N GLY A 102 -17.09 -66.29 -33.83
CA GLY A 102 -16.29 -66.59 -35.02
C GLY A 102 -14.87 -67.09 -34.70
N THR A 103 -14.01 -67.04 -35.71
CA THR A 103 -12.59 -67.45 -35.64
C THR A 103 -11.76 -66.46 -34.82
N LEU A 104 -10.60 -66.88 -34.30
CA LEU A 104 -9.69 -66.00 -33.54
C LEU A 104 -9.30 -64.72 -34.30
N LYS A 105 -9.17 -64.80 -35.63
CA LYS A 105 -8.89 -63.64 -36.49
C LYS A 105 -10.07 -62.68 -36.56
N GLU A 106 -11.29 -63.19 -36.69
CA GLU A 106 -12.51 -62.36 -36.71
C GLU A 106 -12.74 -61.69 -35.36
N GLN A 107 -12.51 -62.41 -34.26
CA GLN A 107 -12.58 -61.85 -32.91
C GLN A 107 -11.58 -60.70 -32.75
N LEU A 108 -10.31 -60.87 -33.13
CA LEU A 108 -9.30 -59.82 -33.05
C LEU A 108 -9.65 -58.60 -33.94
N ASN A 109 -10.10 -58.84 -35.17
CA ASN A 109 -10.54 -57.78 -36.07
C ASN A 109 -11.75 -57.00 -35.54
N SER A 110 -12.62 -57.65 -34.76
CA SER A 110 -13.79 -57.00 -34.15
C SER A 110 -13.43 -56.09 -32.97
N ILE A 111 -12.38 -56.41 -32.21
CA ILE A 111 -11.92 -55.61 -31.05
C ILE A 111 -11.07 -54.42 -31.49
N THR A 112 -10.28 -54.59 -32.55
CA THR A 112 -9.27 -53.61 -32.96
C THR A 112 -9.83 -52.18 -33.15
N PRO A 113 -10.98 -51.95 -33.80
CA PRO A 113 -11.55 -50.61 -33.95
C PRO A 113 -11.97 -49.98 -32.61
N ALA A 114 -12.57 -50.78 -31.72
CA ALA A 114 -12.99 -50.32 -30.40
C ALA A 114 -11.78 -49.94 -29.52
N LEU A 115 -10.69 -50.72 -29.61
CA LEU A 115 -9.44 -50.43 -28.93
C LEU A 115 -8.81 -49.12 -29.43
N GLN A 116 -8.76 -48.92 -30.76
CA GLN A 116 -8.27 -47.68 -31.36
C GLN A 116 -9.08 -46.46 -30.92
N GLU A 117 -10.42 -46.57 -30.87
CA GLU A 117 -11.25 -45.45 -30.39
C GLU A 117 -10.96 -45.12 -28.91
N MET A 118 -10.79 -46.15 -28.07
CA MET A 118 -10.46 -45.96 -26.66
C MET A 118 -9.06 -45.33 -26.46
N GLN A 119 -8.08 -45.73 -27.26
CA GLN A 119 -6.75 -45.10 -27.29
C GLN A 119 -6.85 -43.61 -27.66
N MET A 120 -7.59 -43.28 -28.72
CA MET A 120 -7.83 -41.89 -29.14
C MET A 120 -8.53 -41.07 -28.04
N ARG A 121 -9.50 -41.66 -27.32
CA ARG A 121 -10.14 -41.00 -26.18
C ARG A 121 -9.16 -40.75 -25.03
N LYS A 122 -8.29 -41.72 -24.73
CA LYS A 122 -7.23 -41.56 -23.72
C LYS A 122 -6.28 -40.43 -24.11
N GLU A 123 -5.80 -40.37 -25.35
CA GLU A 123 -4.92 -39.30 -25.83
C GLU A 123 -5.59 -37.92 -25.77
N ALA A 124 -6.85 -37.82 -26.22
CA ALA A 124 -7.62 -36.59 -26.14
C ALA A 124 -7.81 -36.12 -24.69
N ARG A 125 -8.08 -37.07 -23.77
CA ARG A 125 -8.25 -36.78 -22.35
C ARG A 125 -6.93 -36.36 -21.71
N LEU A 126 -5.84 -37.05 -22.01
CA LEU A 126 -4.50 -36.71 -21.54
C LEU A 126 -4.12 -35.27 -21.94
N LYS A 127 -4.40 -34.89 -23.19
CA LYS A 127 -4.20 -33.52 -23.67
C LYS A 127 -5.00 -32.49 -22.84
N GLN A 128 -6.27 -32.78 -22.53
CA GLN A 128 -7.10 -31.92 -21.67
C GLN A 128 -6.51 -31.78 -20.26
N PHE A 129 -6.05 -32.87 -19.65
CA PHE A 129 -5.42 -32.83 -18.33
C PHE A 129 -4.12 -32.02 -18.34
N ILE A 130 -3.28 -32.17 -19.37
CA ILE A 130 -2.06 -31.37 -19.53
C ILE A 130 -2.42 -29.89 -19.64
N GLU A 131 -3.40 -29.53 -20.48
CA GLU A 131 -3.84 -28.15 -20.66
C GLU A 131 -4.38 -27.53 -19.35
N VAL A 132 -5.29 -28.23 -18.66
CA VAL A 132 -5.89 -27.72 -17.41
C VAL A 132 -4.83 -27.57 -16.32
N GLN A 133 -3.97 -28.58 -16.13
CA GLN A 133 -2.95 -28.54 -15.07
C GLN A 133 -1.83 -27.54 -15.35
N THR A 134 -1.42 -27.36 -16.62
CA THR A 134 -0.45 -26.31 -17.00
C THR A 134 -1.01 -24.92 -16.69
N GLU A 135 -2.28 -24.69 -16.98
CA GLU A 135 -2.95 -23.44 -16.67
C GLU A 135 -3.11 -23.21 -15.15
N ILE A 136 -3.51 -24.23 -14.39
CA ILE A 136 -3.56 -24.18 -12.91
C ILE A 136 -2.20 -23.79 -12.36
N GLN A 137 -1.14 -24.46 -12.80
CA GLN A 137 0.20 -24.21 -12.30
C GLN A 137 0.68 -22.80 -12.67
N ARG A 138 0.37 -22.33 -13.87
CA ARG A 138 0.69 -20.96 -14.30
C ARG A 138 0.04 -19.94 -13.36
N ILE A 139 -1.27 -20.04 -13.14
CA ILE A 139 -2.00 -19.11 -12.25
C ILE A 139 -1.49 -19.22 -10.81
N ALA A 140 -1.28 -20.44 -10.31
CA ALA A 140 -0.76 -20.67 -8.96
C ALA A 140 0.65 -20.09 -8.78
N SER A 141 1.51 -20.18 -9.79
CA SER A 141 2.84 -19.55 -9.77
C SER A 141 2.77 -18.03 -9.79
N GLU A 142 1.87 -17.44 -10.59
CA GLU A 142 1.61 -15.99 -10.59
C GLU A 142 1.11 -15.50 -9.21
N ILE A 143 0.16 -16.22 -8.61
CA ILE A 143 -0.35 -15.97 -7.25
C ILE A 143 0.75 -16.13 -6.20
N ALA A 144 1.62 -17.13 -6.33
CA ALA A 144 2.74 -17.32 -5.41
C ALA A 144 3.92 -16.36 -5.64
N GLY A 145 3.88 -15.54 -6.70
CA GLY A 145 4.99 -14.66 -7.08
C GLY A 145 6.24 -15.40 -7.58
N ARG A 146 6.11 -16.65 -8.04
CA ARG A 146 7.22 -17.45 -8.58
C ARG A 146 7.32 -17.32 -10.09
N LEU A 147 8.52 -17.03 -10.59
CA LEU A 147 8.83 -17.06 -12.02
C LEU A 147 9.35 -18.46 -12.36
N GLY A 148 8.49 -19.31 -12.90
CA GLY A 148 8.89 -20.63 -13.38
C GLY A 148 7.73 -21.58 -13.59
N ASN A 149 7.59 -22.04 -14.83
CA ASN A 149 6.76 -23.19 -15.15
C ASN A 149 7.60 -24.45 -14.90
N LYS A 150 7.36 -25.16 -13.79
CA LYS A 150 7.83 -26.55 -13.68
C LYS A 150 7.04 -27.40 -14.68
N ALA A 151 7.64 -28.47 -15.20
CA ALA A 151 6.92 -29.41 -16.04
C ALA A 151 5.74 -30.02 -15.27
N VAL A 152 4.57 -30.08 -15.91
CA VAL A 152 3.38 -30.73 -15.36
C VAL A 152 3.52 -32.23 -15.55
N THR A 153 3.49 -32.98 -14.47
CA THR A 153 3.38 -34.44 -14.50
C THR A 153 1.92 -34.83 -14.32
N VAL A 154 1.30 -35.37 -15.36
CA VAL A 154 -0.08 -35.87 -15.29
C VAL A 154 -0.07 -37.32 -14.84
N ASN A 155 -0.96 -37.67 -13.92
CA ASN A 155 -1.19 -39.07 -13.58
C ASN A 155 -1.95 -39.75 -14.72
N GLU A 156 -1.29 -40.66 -15.44
CA GLU A 156 -1.91 -41.42 -16.54
C GLU A 156 -2.83 -42.55 -16.06
N GLU A 157 -2.77 -42.90 -14.77
CA GLU A 157 -3.56 -43.98 -14.19
C GLU A 157 -5.02 -43.57 -13.90
N ASP A 158 -5.29 -42.27 -13.69
CA ASP A 158 -6.62 -41.73 -13.42
C ASP A 158 -6.91 -40.49 -14.29
N LEU A 159 -7.48 -40.76 -15.46
CA LEU A 159 -7.96 -39.80 -16.45
C LEU A 159 -9.51 -39.70 -16.43
N SER A 160 -10.12 -40.05 -15.30
CA SER A 160 -11.57 -40.04 -15.15
C SER A 160 -12.19 -38.65 -15.33
N LEU A 161 -13.44 -38.61 -15.81
CA LEU A 161 -14.19 -37.35 -15.99
C LEU A 161 -14.34 -36.60 -14.67
N LYS A 162 -14.56 -37.33 -13.57
CA LYS A 162 -14.68 -36.74 -12.24
C LYS A 162 -13.41 -36.01 -11.83
N LYS A 163 -12.24 -36.64 -12.04
CA LYS A 163 -10.95 -36.00 -11.74
C LYS A 163 -10.70 -34.76 -12.61
N LEU A 164 -11.08 -34.83 -13.88
CA LEU A 164 -10.99 -33.67 -14.77
C LEU A 164 -11.88 -32.52 -14.29
N GLU A 165 -13.11 -32.80 -13.86
CA GLU A 165 -14.05 -31.82 -13.33
C GLU A 165 -13.54 -31.16 -12.02
N GLU A 166 -12.88 -31.93 -11.16
CA GLU A 166 -12.20 -31.40 -9.97
C GLU A 166 -11.11 -30.38 -10.35
N PHE A 167 -10.25 -30.72 -11.31
CA PHE A 167 -9.22 -29.78 -11.79
C PHE A 167 -9.83 -28.57 -12.50
N GLN A 168 -10.89 -28.74 -13.28
CA GLN A 168 -11.59 -27.62 -13.91
C GLN A 168 -12.22 -26.69 -12.86
N SER A 169 -12.80 -27.25 -11.79
CA SER A 169 -13.36 -26.48 -10.67
C SER A 169 -12.28 -25.69 -9.93
N GLU A 170 -11.12 -26.32 -9.68
CA GLU A 170 -9.96 -25.66 -9.08
C GLU A 170 -9.41 -24.55 -9.99
N LEU A 171 -9.33 -24.80 -11.31
CA LEU A 171 -8.93 -23.79 -12.28
C LEU A 171 -9.87 -22.57 -12.25
N GLN A 172 -11.19 -22.79 -12.20
CA GLN A 172 -12.16 -21.71 -12.09
C GLN A 172 -12.02 -20.93 -10.77
N ARG A 173 -11.77 -21.63 -9.66
CA ARG A 173 -11.49 -21.01 -8.35
C ARG A 173 -10.26 -20.10 -8.42
N LEU A 174 -9.15 -20.60 -8.98
CA LEU A 174 -7.91 -19.84 -9.15
C LEU A 174 -8.05 -18.66 -10.11
N LYS A 175 -8.82 -18.81 -11.19
CA LYS A 175 -9.13 -17.68 -12.10
C LYS A 175 -9.90 -16.56 -11.39
N ARG A 176 -10.89 -16.91 -10.56
CA ARG A 176 -11.60 -15.93 -9.71
C ARG A 176 -10.65 -15.24 -8.73
N GLU A 177 -9.86 -16.03 -8.00
CA GLU A 177 -8.88 -15.49 -7.04
C GLU A 177 -7.88 -14.53 -7.71
N LYS A 178 -7.36 -14.90 -8.90
CA LYS A 178 -6.49 -14.02 -9.70
C LYS A 178 -7.19 -12.71 -10.06
N SER A 179 -8.46 -12.77 -10.49
CA SER A 179 -9.25 -11.58 -10.81
C SER A 179 -9.44 -10.67 -9.60
N ASP A 180 -9.79 -11.25 -8.45
CA ASP A 180 -10.01 -10.50 -7.20
C ASP A 180 -8.72 -9.82 -6.73
N ARG A 181 -7.58 -10.54 -6.79
CA ARG A 181 -6.27 -9.97 -6.45
C ARG A 181 -5.87 -8.83 -7.39
N LEU A 182 -6.12 -8.98 -8.70
CA LEU A 182 -5.87 -7.90 -9.67
C LEU A 182 -6.72 -6.67 -9.39
N CYS A 183 -8.01 -6.85 -9.09
CA CYS A 183 -8.90 -5.77 -8.68
C CYS A 183 -8.35 -5.07 -7.43
N LYS A 184 -7.92 -5.84 -6.43
CA LYS A 184 -7.34 -5.30 -5.19
C LYS A 184 -6.05 -4.49 -5.42
N VAL A 185 -5.15 -4.96 -6.29
CA VAL A 185 -3.94 -4.22 -6.66
C VAL A 185 -4.31 -2.88 -7.29
N GLU A 186 -5.30 -2.87 -8.19
CA GLU A 186 -5.74 -1.64 -8.85
C GLU A 186 -6.41 -0.67 -7.87
N GLU A 187 -7.26 -1.18 -6.96
CA GLU A 187 -7.82 -0.38 -5.87
C GLU A 187 -6.71 0.29 -5.04
N TYR A 188 -5.68 -0.45 -4.66
CA TYR A 188 -4.56 0.11 -3.90
C TYR A 188 -3.77 1.14 -4.71
N LYS A 189 -3.54 0.91 -6.02
CA LYS A 189 -2.92 1.91 -6.90
C LYS A 189 -3.70 3.22 -6.91
N VAL A 190 -5.02 3.15 -7.08
CA VAL A 190 -5.90 4.32 -7.08
C VAL A 190 -5.84 5.05 -5.73
N LEU A 191 -5.86 4.32 -4.61
CA LEU A 191 -5.73 4.91 -3.27
C LEU A 191 -4.39 5.61 -3.07
N ILE A 192 -3.28 4.95 -3.44
CA ILE A 192 -1.92 5.54 -3.37
C ILE A 192 -1.87 6.81 -4.22
N HIS A 193 -2.35 6.76 -5.46
CA HIS A 193 -2.36 7.92 -6.35
C HIS A 193 -3.17 9.08 -5.77
N ASN A 194 -4.35 8.80 -5.21
CA ASN A 194 -5.20 9.82 -4.58
C ASN A 194 -4.52 10.44 -3.35
N PHE A 195 -3.95 9.64 -2.46
CA PHE A 195 -3.27 10.14 -1.27
C PHE A 195 -2.01 10.93 -1.63
N ALA A 196 -1.19 10.42 -2.55
CA ALA A 196 0.00 11.10 -3.02
C ALA A 196 -0.34 12.45 -3.68
N LYS A 197 -1.36 12.49 -4.55
CA LYS A 197 -1.82 13.72 -5.21
C LYS A 197 -2.31 14.78 -4.21
N VAL A 198 -3.02 14.37 -3.15
CA VAL A 198 -3.45 15.28 -2.07
C VAL A 198 -2.27 15.83 -1.28
N MET A 199 -1.26 14.99 -1.00
CA MET A 199 -0.08 15.35 -0.21
C MET A 199 1.05 16.00 -1.02
N GLY A 200 0.88 16.15 -2.34
CA GLY A 200 1.91 16.69 -3.25
C GLY A 200 3.11 15.75 -3.44
N MET A 201 2.93 14.46 -3.23
CA MET A 201 3.97 13.43 -3.42
C MET A 201 3.85 12.81 -4.82
N ASP A 202 4.96 12.26 -5.32
CA ASP A 202 4.98 11.53 -6.59
C ASP A 202 4.48 10.08 -6.40
N PRO A 203 3.31 9.71 -6.96
CA PRO A 203 2.78 8.35 -6.84
C PRO A 203 3.71 7.28 -7.41
N SER A 204 4.43 7.60 -8.49
CA SER A 204 5.31 6.65 -9.17
C SER A 204 6.50 6.28 -8.29
N LYS A 205 7.08 7.24 -7.56
CA LYS A 205 8.15 6.94 -6.58
C LYS A 205 7.67 6.04 -5.46
N ILE A 206 6.45 6.27 -4.95
CA ILE A 206 5.87 5.43 -3.89
C ILE A 206 5.63 4.01 -4.39
N LEU A 207 5.05 3.84 -5.59
CA LEU A 207 4.82 2.52 -6.19
C LEU A 207 6.13 1.80 -6.50
N ALA A 208 7.16 2.51 -6.97
CA ALA A 208 8.49 1.95 -7.22
C ALA A 208 9.14 1.40 -5.95
N ASN A 209 8.97 2.08 -4.81
CA ASN A 209 9.45 1.62 -3.50
C ASN A 209 8.76 0.34 -3.04
N VAL A 210 7.47 0.16 -3.36
CA VAL A 210 6.76 -1.10 -3.06
C VAL A 210 7.27 -2.22 -3.96
N HIS A 211 7.24 -2.00 -5.28
CA HIS A 211 7.83 -2.90 -6.26
C HIS A 211 7.87 -2.26 -7.66
N PRO A 212 9.00 -2.27 -8.39
CA PRO A 212 9.12 -1.65 -9.73
C PRO A 212 8.08 -2.13 -10.75
N ARG A 213 7.67 -3.41 -10.69
CA ARG A 213 6.63 -4.00 -11.56
C ARG A 213 5.20 -3.50 -11.33
N LEU A 214 4.97 -2.66 -10.32
CA LEU A 214 3.68 -1.99 -10.13
C LEU A 214 3.55 -0.74 -11.00
N LEU A 215 4.65 -0.22 -11.53
CA LEU A 215 4.64 0.86 -12.50
C LEU A 215 4.04 0.37 -13.82
N ASP A 216 3.22 1.21 -14.44
CA ASP A 216 2.65 0.93 -15.75
C ASP A 216 3.77 1.07 -16.81
N GLY A 217 4.42 -0.05 -17.11
CA GLY A 217 5.41 -0.16 -18.19
C GLY A 217 4.73 -0.49 -19.53
N PRO A 218 5.39 -0.22 -20.67
CA PRO A 218 4.83 -0.43 -22.01
C PRO A 218 4.52 -1.89 -22.37
N ASN A 219 4.88 -2.86 -21.52
CA ASN A 219 4.58 -4.28 -21.70
C ASN A 219 3.62 -4.78 -20.60
N GLU A 220 2.31 -4.69 -20.84
CA GLU A 220 1.25 -5.32 -20.03
C GLU A 220 1.38 -6.86 -19.95
N GLN A 221 2.27 -7.45 -20.74
CA GLN A 221 2.52 -8.90 -20.84
C GLN A 221 3.51 -9.43 -19.79
N GLN A 222 4.19 -8.58 -19.01
CA GLN A 222 4.92 -9.07 -17.85
C GLN A 222 3.93 -9.41 -16.73
N THR A 223 4.01 -10.66 -16.23
CA THR A 223 3.20 -11.18 -15.12
C THR A 223 3.00 -10.14 -14.02
N LYS A 224 1.77 -9.62 -13.89
CA LYS A 224 1.38 -8.70 -12.82
C LYS A 224 1.65 -9.41 -11.50
N ASN A 225 2.52 -8.84 -10.67
CA ASN A 225 2.91 -9.47 -9.41
C ASN A 225 1.76 -9.31 -8.40
N ILE A 226 0.92 -10.34 -8.28
CA ILE A 226 -0.29 -10.40 -7.43
C ILE A 226 -0.10 -11.25 -6.17
N SER A 227 1.16 -11.41 -5.77
CA SER A 227 1.52 -12.22 -4.61
C SER A 227 1.03 -11.64 -3.30
N ASP A 228 0.84 -12.51 -2.31
CA ASP A 228 0.41 -12.12 -0.96
C ASP A 228 1.34 -11.08 -0.35
N ASP A 229 2.63 -11.22 -0.60
CA ASP A 229 3.67 -10.31 -0.12
C ASP A 229 3.54 -8.90 -0.73
N ILE A 230 3.24 -8.81 -2.04
CA ILE A 230 2.98 -7.52 -2.69
C ILE A 230 1.68 -6.90 -2.20
N LEU A 231 0.60 -7.67 -2.10
CA LEU A 231 -0.68 -7.19 -1.57
C LEU A 231 -0.53 -6.68 -0.14
N LYS A 232 0.23 -7.39 0.70
CA LYS A 232 0.53 -6.96 2.06
C LYS A 232 1.35 -5.66 2.09
N ARG A 233 2.40 -5.55 1.27
CA ARG A 233 3.19 -4.31 1.17
C ARG A 233 2.36 -3.12 0.66
N LEU A 234 1.53 -3.33 -0.35
CA LEU A 234 0.58 -2.32 -0.85
C LEU A 234 -0.37 -1.87 0.26
N ASN A 235 -0.97 -2.82 0.99
CA ASN A 235 -1.87 -2.50 2.10
C ASN A 235 -1.17 -1.69 3.20
N VAL A 236 0.03 -2.10 3.62
CA VAL A 236 0.84 -1.35 4.59
C VAL A 236 1.12 0.07 4.10
N THR A 237 1.52 0.22 2.84
CA THR A 237 1.80 1.53 2.24
C THR A 237 0.55 2.42 2.21
N VAL A 238 -0.60 1.86 1.85
CA VAL A 238 -1.89 2.56 1.83
C VAL A 238 -2.27 3.05 3.22
N GLU A 239 -2.15 2.21 4.25
CA GLU A 239 -2.45 2.62 5.62
C GLU A 239 -1.46 3.67 6.15
N GLN A 240 -0.16 3.56 5.83
CA GLN A 240 0.83 4.59 6.17
C GLN A 240 0.51 5.95 5.53
N LEU A 241 0.16 5.96 4.23
CA LEU A 241 -0.22 7.20 3.54
C LEU A 241 -1.51 7.81 4.09
N LYS A 242 -2.45 6.96 4.50
CA LYS A 242 -3.70 7.39 5.12
C LYS A 242 -3.47 8.01 6.50
N GLU A 243 -2.59 7.40 7.31
CA GLU A 243 -2.15 7.94 8.60
C GLU A 243 -1.43 9.28 8.42
N GLU A 244 -0.45 9.35 7.52
CA GLU A 244 0.28 10.58 7.21
C GLU A 244 -0.66 11.71 6.73
N LYS A 245 -1.62 11.38 5.85
CA LYS A 245 -2.65 12.33 5.40
C LYS A 245 -3.47 12.87 6.57
N ASN A 246 -3.83 12.01 7.53
CA ASN A 246 -4.60 12.41 8.71
C ASN A 246 -3.76 13.28 9.64
N ASN A 247 -2.51 12.91 9.91
CA ASN A 247 -1.57 13.68 10.73
C ASN A 247 -1.34 15.08 10.14
N ARG A 248 -1.11 15.18 8.83
CA ARG A 248 -0.96 16.46 8.13
C ARG A 248 -2.20 17.35 8.24
N ARG A 249 -3.38 16.75 8.13
CA ARG A 249 -4.65 17.48 8.28
C ARG A 249 -4.82 18.00 9.70
N GLU A 250 -4.59 17.15 10.71
CA GLU A 250 -4.70 17.54 12.11
C GLU A 250 -3.72 18.66 12.46
N LYS A 251 -2.45 18.54 12.02
CA LYS A 251 -1.45 19.59 12.17
C LYS A 251 -1.93 20.90 11.52
N LEU A 252 -2.44 20.85 10.29
CA LEU A 252 -2.96 22.03 9.59
C LEU A 252 -4.15 22.66 10.33
N GLN A 253 -5.08 21.85 10.85
CA GLN A 253 -6.23 22.34 11.63
C GLN A 253 -5.79 23.07 12.90
N ASN A 254 -4.85 22.48 13.64
CA ASN A 254 -4.30 23.09 14.84
C ASN A 254 -3.58 24.41 14.52
N LEU A 255 -2.80 24.45 13.44
CA LEU A 255 -2.12 25.65 12.97
C LEU A 255 -3.12 26.75 12.55
N VAL A 256 -4.16 26.41 11.78
CA VAL A 256 -5.20 27.38 11.36
C VAL A 256 -5.98 27.92 12.57
N LYS A 257 -6.23 27.08 13.58
CA LYS A 257 -6.86 27.51 14.84
C LYS A 257 -5.96 28.50 15.59
N ALA A 258 -4.66 28.17 15.75
CA ALA A 258 -3.69 29.08 16.37
C ALA A 258 -3.57 30.40 15.59
N LEU A 259 -3.52 30.32 14.26
CA LEU A 259 -3.46 31.47 13.37
C LEU A 259 -4.69 32.38 13.51
N THR A 260 -5.89 31.79 13.57
CA THR A 260 -7.14 32.53 13.76
C THR A 260 -7.14 33.25 15.12
N ASN A 261 -6.76 32.56 16.19
CA ASN A 261 -6.66 33.17 17.53
C ASN A 261 -5.65 34.32 17.56
N LEU A 262 -4.51 34.18 16.87
CA LEU A 262 -3.49 35.24 16.79
C LEU A 262 -3.98 36.46 16.02
N TRP A 263 -4.65 36.25 14.89
CA TRP A 263 -5.23 37.37 14.14
C TRP A 263 -6.30 38.11 14.94
N ASP A 264 -7.12 37.39 15.71
CA ASP A 264 -8.15 37.99 16.57
C ASP A 264 -7.53 38.69 17.78
N THR A 265 -6.38 38.23 18.29
CA THR A 265 -5.65 38.89 19.39
C THR A 265 -4.90 40.13 18.93
N LEU A 266 -4.37 40.12 17.71
CA LEU A 266 -3.54 41.21 17.16
C LEU A 266 -4.33 42.24 16.36
N ASP A 267 -5.65 42.08 16.26
CA ASP A 267 -6.55 42.85 15.40
C ASP A 267 -6.01 42.97 13.96
N THR A 268 -5.53 41.85 13.42
CA THR A 268 -4.90 41.81 12.09
C THR A 268 -5.91 42.14 10.99
N ALA A 269 -5.54 43.05 10.08
CA ALA A 269 -6.37 43.50 8.96
C ALA A 269 -6.71 42.37 7.98
N MET A 270 -7.83 42.49 7.26
CA MET A 270 -8.33 41.42 6.39
C MET A 270 -7.40 41.12 5.22
N GLU A 271 -6.67 42.13 4.71
CA GLU A 271 -5.70 42.02 3.62
C GLU A 271 -4.58 41.03 3.95
N GLU A 272 -4.13 41.01 5.21
CA GLU A 272 -3.10 40.07 5.69
C GLU A 272 -3.67 38.66 5.91
N ARG A 273 -4.99 38.53 6.15
CA ARG A 273 -5.67 37.24 6.31
C ARG A 273 -6.00 36.57 4.96
N GLN A 274 -6.19 37.34 3.88
CA GLN A 274 -6.62 36.85 2.56
C GLN A 274 -5.77 35.70 1.99
N PRO A 275 -4.42 35.73 2.01
CA PRO A 275 -3.59 34.67 1.43
C PRO A 275 -3.84 33.28 2.03
N TYR A 276 -4.34 33.22 3.28
CA TYR A 276 -4.60 32.00 4.02
C TYR A 276 -6.08 31.58 3.97
N GLY A 277 -6.94 32.33 3.26
CA GLY A 277 -8.38 32.06 3.19
C GLY A 277 -8.70 30.68 2.62
N GLN A 278 -8.01 30.27 1.55
CA GLN A 278 -8.18 28.94 0.95
C GLN A 278 -7.76 27.82 1.92
N ILE A 279 -6.66 28.03 2.64
CA ILE A 279 -6.13 27.08 3.63
C ILE A 279 -7.08 26.95 4.82
N LYS A 280 -7.69 28.06 5.25
CA LYS A 280 -8.71 28.07 6.30
C LYS A 280 -9.94 27.24 5.90
N ILE A 281 -10.44 27.40 4.68
CA ILE A 281 -11.55 26.60 4.15
C ILE A 281 -11.18 25.11 4.11
N LEU A 282 -9.97 24.80 3.64
CA LEU A 282 -9.43 23.44 3.60
C LEU A 282 -9.38 22.78 4.99
N ALA A 283 -8.90 23.50 6.00
CA ALA A 283 -8.84 23.00 7.38
C ALA A 283 -10.24 22.76 7.98
N MET A 284 -11.23 23.57 7.62
CA MET A 284 -12.63 23.44 8.08
C MET A 284 -13.44 22.38 7.31
N THR A 285 -12.90 21.87 6.19
CA THR A 285 -13.59 20.86 5.38
C THR A 285 -13.64 19.51 6.11
N SER A 286 -14.80 18.86 6.08
CA SER A 286 -15.04 17.56 6.75
C SER A 286 -13.99 16.50 6.41
N ILE A 287 -13.79 15.54 7.32
CA ILE A 287 -12.85 14.42 7.19
C ILE A 287 -13.05 13.67 5.86
N ASN A 288 -14.30 13.51 5.44
CA ASN A 288 -14.71 12.82 4.21
C ASN A 288 -14.84 13.72 2.98
N GLY A 289 -14.65 15.04 3.12
CA GLY A 289 -14.67 15.94 1.97
C GLY A 289 -13.54 15.62 0.99
N MET A 290 -13.84 15.61 -0.31
CA MET A 290 -12.81 15.42 -1.34
C MET A 290 -11.83 16.60 -1.29
N LEU A 291 -10.62 16.34 -0.79
CA LEU A 291 -9.53 17.29 -0.79
C LEU A 291 -8.95 17.39 -2.20
N GLY A 292 -8.72 18.63 -2.67
CA GLY A 292 -8.10 18.89 -3.96
C GLY A 292 -6.63 18.43 -4.00
N PRO A 293 -6.08 18.25 -5.21
CA PRO A 293 -4.64 18.02 -5.40
C PRO A 293 -3.79 19.09 -4.71
N GLY A 294 -2.71 18.70 -4.03
CA GLY A 294 -1.77 19.63 -3.40
C GLY A 294 -2.30 20.34 -2.14
N SER A 295 -3.47 19.97 -1.62
CA SER A 295 -4.07 20.62 -0.46
C SER A 295 -3.36 20.36 0.88
N LEU A 296 -2.63 19.25 1.00
CA LEU A 296 -1.88 18.86 2.20
C LEU A 296 -0.38 18.69 1.89
N THR A 297 0.17 19.58 1.06
CA THR A 297 1.61 19.60 0.82
C THR A 297 2.38 20.03 2.07
N LEU A 298 3.62 19.56 2.19
CA LEU A 298 4.51 19.98 3.27
C LEU A 298 4.79 21.49 3.21
N GLU A 299 4.89 22.04 2.00
CA GLU A 299 5.10 23.47 1.75
C GLU A 299 3.96 24.32 2.32
N THR A 300 2.70 23.94 2.08
CA THR A 300 1.54 24.65 2.64
C THR A 300 1.53 24.60 4.16
N ILE A 301 1.82 23.45 4.77
CA ILE A 301 1.89 23.32 6.22
C ILE A 301 3.00 24.20 6.80
N GLN A 302 4.19 24.16 6.18
CA GLN A 302 5.34 24.95 6.60
C GLN A 302 5.08 26.46 6.45
N GLN A 303 4.38 26.88 5.40
CA GLN A 303 3.97 28.27 5.22
C GLN A 303 3.10 28.76 6.39
N VAL A 304 2.06 28.01 6.75
CA VAL A 304 1.18 28.36 7.88
C VAL A 304 1.94 28.34 9.21
N GLU A 305 2.80 27.34 9.42
CA GLU A 305 3.63 27.23 10.62
C GLU A 305 4.58 28.43 10.78
N SER A 306 5.23 28.85 9.70
CA SER A 306 6.09 30.03 9.69
C SER A 306 5.34 31.32 9.98
N GLU A 307 4.10 31.44 9.50
CA GLU A 307 3.26 32.61 9.77
C GLU A 307 2.78 32.65 11.21
N VAL A 308 2.38 31.51 11.79
CA VAL A 308 2.06 31.40 13.21
C VAL A 308 3.26 31.81 14.06
N GLN A 309 4.47 31.37 13.70
CA GLN A 309 5.69 31.75 14.39
C GLN A 309 5.96 33.26 14.27
N ARG A 310 5.83 33.83 13.07
CA ARG A 310 6.00 35.27 12.82
C ARG A 310 5.02 36.11 13.64
N LEU A 311 3.74 35.71 13.71
CA LEU A 311 2.71 36.40 14.48
C LEU A 311 2.92 36.26 15.99
N ASN A 312 3.38 35.11 16.48
CA ASN A 312 3.78 34.96 17.88
C ASN A 312 4.93 35.92 18.24
N GLN A 313 5.94 36.05 17.37
CA GLN A 313 7.02 37.02 17.56
C GLN A 313 6.52 38.46 17.55
N LEU A 314 5.60 38.80 16.63
CA LEU A 314 4.96 40.11 16.58
C LEU A 314 4.17 40.41 17.87
N LYS A 315 3.43 39.42 18.37
CA LYS A 315 2.70 39.51 19.65
C LYS A 315 3.66 39.79 20.80
N ALA A 316 4.76 39.04 20.92
CA ALA A 316 5.77 39.27 21.95
C ALA A 316 6.41 40.68 21.83
N SER A 317 6.70 41.15 20.61
CA SER A 317 7.25 42.49 20.39
C SER A 317 6.27 43.60 20.78
N LYS A 318 4.99 43.49 20.39
CA LYS A 318 3.96 44.45 20.80
C LYS A 318 3.76 44.43 22.32
N MET A 319 3.80 43.24 22.93
CA MET A 319 3.70 43.07 24.37
C MET A 319 4.86 43.76 25.10
N LYS A 320 6.09 43.63 24.58
CA LYS A 320 7.27 44.35 25.09
C LYS A 320 7.08 45.86 25.03
N GLU A 321 6.57 46.38 23.92
CA GLU A 321 6.33 47.81 23.76
C GLU A 321 5.29 48.32 24.77
N LEU A 322 4.18 47.60 24.93
CA LEU A 322 3.15 47.92 25.94
C LEU A 322 3.72 47.89 27.36
N PHE A 323 4.53 46.87 27.67
CA PHE A 323 5.20 46.77 28.97
C PHE A 323 6.13 47.95 29.23
N LEU A 324 6.94 48.35 28.25
CA LEU A 324 7.82 49.52 28.35
C LEU A 324 7.03 50.82 28.55
N LYS A 325 5.90 51.00 27.86
CA LYS A 325 5.01 52.16 28.06
C LYS A 325 4.46 52.20 29.49
N LYS A 326 3.98 51.07 30.02
CA LYS A 326 3.50 50.97 31.41
C LYS A 326 4.62 51.25 32.41
N ARG A 327 5.83 50.73 32.19
CA ARG A 327 7.00 51.02 33.02
C ARG A 327 7.35 52.52 33.01
N ALA A 328 7.32 53.15 31.84
CA ALA A 328 7.54 54.58 31.71
C ALA A 328 6.45 55.42 32.40
N GLU A 329 5.19 54.95 32.39
CA GLU A 329 4.11 55.60 33.14
C GLU A 329 4.37 55.57 34.66
N VAL A 330 4.78 54.42 35.20
CA VAL A 330 5.16 54.32 36.62
C VAL A 330 6.33 55.25 36.94
N ASP A 331 7.39 55.24 36.11
CA ASP A 331 8.56 56.10 36.28
C ASP A 331 8.21 57.60 36.26
N GLU A 332 7.32 58.01 35.36
CA GLU A 332 6.84 59.40 35.27
C GLU A 332 6.01 59.81 36.49
N ILE A 333 5.17 58.91 37.02
CA ILE A 333 4.42 59.15 38.26
C ILE A 333 5.38 59.28 39.45
N CYS A 334 6.34 58.36 39.58
CA CYS A 334 7.35 58.40 40.63
C CYS A 334 8.16 59.69 40.57
N LYS A 335 8.62 60.11 39.39
CA LYS A 335 9.35 61.38 39.20
C LYS A 335 8.54 62.60 39.61
N LYS A 336 7.28 62.70 39.17
CA LYS A 336 6.40 63.83 39.52
C LYS A 336 6.09 63.90 41.01
N SER A 337 5.97 62.76 41.66
CA SER A 337 5.65 62.68 43.09
C SER A 337 6.88 62.54 43.98
N HIS A 338 8.09 62.72 43.43
CA HIS A 338 9.36 62.61 44.13
C HIS A 338 9.49 61.30 44.94
N MET A 339 9.11 60.18 44.31
CA MET A 339 9.18 58.83 44.87
C MET A 339 10.31 58.04 44.20
N ASP A 340 10.93 57.13 44.95
CA ASP A 340 11.83 56.14 44.36
C ASP A 340 11.03 55.12 43.55
N MET A 341 11.60 54.65 42.45
CA MET A 341 10.96 53.67 41.57
C MET A 341 10.83 52.32 42.29
N PRO A 342 9.61 51.81 42.58
CA PRO A 342 9.44 50.55 43.26
C PRO A 342 9.54 49.36 42.28
N TYR A 343 9.99 48.19 42.76
CA TYR A 343 9.93 46.88 42.08
C TYR A 343 10.73 46.74 40.77
N GLN A 344 11.85 47.46 40.63
CA GLN A 344 12.65 47.47 39.39
C GLN A 344 13.18 46.07 38.98
N THR A 345 13.64 45.28 39.96
CA THR A 345 14.14 43.91 39.73
C THR A 345 13.05 42.96 39.26
N GLU A 346 11.83 43.09 39.80
CA GLU A 346 10.66 42.31 39.42
C GLU A 346 10.20 42.67 38.02
N MET A 347 10.19 43.97 37.67
CA MET A 347 9.87 44.42 36.31
C MET A 347 10.87 43.89 35.27
N ASP A 348 12.17 43.83 35.60
CA ASP A 348 13.19 43.26 34.70
C ASP A 348 13.01 41.74 34.52
N LYS A 349 12.60 41.00 35.57
CA LYS A 349 12.22 39.58 35.46
C LYS A 349 11.01 39.39 34.55
N ILE A 350 9.98 40.23 34.69
CA ILE A 350 8.78 40.18 33.84
C ILE A 350 9.13 40.47 32.38
N MET A 351 10.00 41.45 32.11
CA MET A 351 10.47 41.75 30.76
C MET A 351 11.16 40.55 30.10
N ASN A 352 12.01 39.83 30.84
CA ASN A 352 12.67 38.64 30.33
C ASN A 352 11.69 37.51 30.01
N LEU A 353 10.64 37.33 30.83
CA LEU A 353 9.57 36.36 30.58
C LEU A 353 8.71 36.72 29.35
N ILE A 354 8.49 38.01 29.08
CA ILE A 354 7.80 38.45 27.85
C ILE A 354 8.66 38.13 26.62
N MET A 355 9.97 38.33 26.70
CA MET A 355 10.90 38.07 25.61
C MET A 355 11.12 36.57 25.34
N SER A 356 10.96 35.71 26.34
CA SER A 356 11.07 34.25 26.16
C SER A 356 9.82 33.62 25.51
N GLY A 357 8.71 34.36 25.41
CA GLY A 357 7.51 33.94 24.69
C GLY A 357 6.72 32.79 25.34
N ASP A 358 7.04 32.43 26.58
CA ASP A 358 6.62 31.17 27.22
C ASP A 358 5.54 31.35 28.32
N VAL A 359 4.98 32.56 28.45
CA VAL A 359 4.03 32.91 29.54
C VAL A 359 2.80 33.64 29.01
N VAL A 360 1.65 33.37 29.63
CA VAL A 360 0.38 34.10 29.40
C VAL A 360 0.60 35.58 29.76
N HIS A 361 0.74 36.40 28.72
CA HIS A 361 1.12 37.80 28.87
C HIS A 361 0.07 38.69 29.56
N ASP A 362 -1.19 38.25 29.61
CA ASP A 362 -2.28 39.03 30.23
C ASP A 362 -2.09 39.20 31.73
N ASP A 363 -1.62 38.17 32.42
CA ASP A 363 -1.41 38.25 33.88
C ASP A 363 -0.20 39.13 34.21
N LEU A 364 0.82 39.16 33.36
CA LEU A 364 1.97 40.06 33.50
C LEU A 364 1.59 41.53 33.31
N LEU A 365 0.68 41.83 32.36
CA LEU A 365 0.17 43.18 32.16
C LEU A 365 -0.72 43.66 33.32
N LYS A 366 -1.50 42.77 33.94
CA LYS A 366 -2.30 43.09 35.14
C LYS A 366 -1.41 43.45 36.32
N THR A 367 -0.31 42.72 36.53
CA THR A 367 0.67 43.08 37.58
C THR A 367 1.24 44.48 37.37
N MET A 368 1.51 44.86 36.11
CA MET A 368 1.94 46.23 35.82
C MET A 368 0.84 47.27 36.05
N ASP A 369 -0.43 46.95 35.76
CA ASP A 369 -1.56 47.84 36.09
C ASP A 369 -1.71 48.03 37.60
N GLU A 370 -1.49 46.98 38.39
CA GLU A 370 -1.46 47.07 39.85
C GLU A 370 -0.33 47.96 40.35
N TYR A 371 0.86 47.89 39.74
CA TYR A 371 1.97 48.78 40.07
C TYR A 371 1.67 50.23 39.71
N ILE A 372 1.08 50.48 38.54
CA ILE A 372 0.61 51.83 38.16
C ILE A 372 -0.44 52.32 39.16
N TYR A 373 -1.39 51.48 39.55
CA TYR A 373 -2.44 51.83 40.49
C TYR A 373 -1.85 52.24 41.86
N LYS A 374 -0.96 51.43 42.42
CA LYS A 374 -0.29 51.72 43.70
C LYS A 374 0.52 53.02 43.63
N ALA A 375 1.28 53.23 42.54
CA ALA A 375 2.03 54.45 42.34
C ALA A 375 1.12 55.69 42.25
N LYS A 376 -0.05 55.58 41.58
CA LYS A 376 -1.05 56.67 41.51
C LYS A 376 -1.69 56.95 42.87
N GLU A 377 -1.99 55.91 43.63
CA GLU A 377 -2.58 56.04 44.97
C GLU A 377 -1.61 56.78 45.91
N GLU A 378 -0.34 56.37 45.92
CA GLU A 378 0.71 57.00 46.73
C GLU A 378 1.02 58.43 46.26
N ALA A 379 1.07 58.67 44.94
CA ALA A 379 1.18 60.01 44.38
C ALA A 379 0.03 60.92 44.83
N THR A 380 -1.19 60.38 44.91
CA THR A 380 -2.38 61.13 45.36
C THR A 380 -2.33 61.41 46.85
N SER A 381 -1.90 60.45 47.67
CA SER A 381 -1.78 60.65 49.12
C SER A 381 -0.71 61.69 49.49
N ARG A 382 0.39 61.77 48.72
CA ARG A 382 1.45 62.77 48.91
C ARG A 382 1.12 64.14 48.32
N LYS A 383 0.04 64.27 47.54
CA LYS A 383 -0.26 65.48 46.79
C LYS A 383 -0.34 66.73 47.66
N ASP A 384 -1.07 66.67 48.78
CA ASP A 384 -1.23 67.82 49.66
C ASP A 384 0.11 68.28 50.28
N ILE A 385 0.99 67.32 50.56
CA ILE A 385 2.36 67.60 51.06
C ILE A 385 3.19 68.23 49.94
N MET A 386 3.16 67.66 48.74
CA MET A 386 3.89 68.19 47.59
C MET A 386 3.43 69.60 47.20
N ASP A 387 2.11 69.88 47.20
CA ASP A 387 1.56 71.21 46.93
C ASP A 387 2.03 72.24 47.97
N LYS A 388 2.18 71.83 49.25
CA LYS A 388 2.78 72.68 50.29
C LYS A 388 4.26 72.92 50.05
N VAL A 389 5.01 71.88 49.71
CA VAL A 389 6.45 71.96 49.39
C VAL A 389 6.69 72.86 48.18
N GLU A 390 5.91 72.75 47.11
CA GLU A 390 6.00 73.61 45.93
C GLU A 390 5.71 75.08 46.27
N LYS A 391 4.67 75.35 47.06
CA LYS A 391 4.38 76.72 47.54
C LYS A 391 5.52 77.27 48.39
N TRP A 392 6.13 76.44 49.23
CA TRP A 392 7.28 76.81 50.04
C TRP A 392 8.50 77.11 49.16
N MET A 393 8.83 76.23 48.20
CA MET A 393 9.92 76.44 47.24
C MET A 393 9.72 77.74 46.43
N ALA A 394 8.53 77.99 45.91
CA ALA A 394 8.21 79.23 45.19
C ALA A 394 8.35 80.48 46.08
N SER A 395 8.04 80.35 47.38
CA SER A 395 8.25 81.44 48.34
C SER A 395 9.73 81.69 48.58
N CYS A 396 10.55 80.65 48.69
CA CYS A 396 12.02 80.75 48.81
C CYS A 396 12.66 81.30 47.53
N ASP A 397 12.14 80.98 46.34
CA ASP A 397 12.61 81.56 45.08
C ASP A 397 12.28 83.06 45.00
N GLU A 398 11.10 83.47 45.47
CA GLU A 398 10.73 84.89 45.56
C GLU A 398 11.55 85.62 46.63
N GLU A 399 11.96 84.95 47.72
CA GLU A 399 12.93 85.44 48.70
C GLU A 399 14.29 85.70 48.05
N ARG A 400 14.83 84.71 47.34
CA ARG A 400 16.10 84.82 46.63
C ARG A 400 16.07 85.95 45.59
N TRP A 401 14.98 86.07 44.83
CA TRP A 401 14.78 87.15 43.88
C TRP A 401 14.73 88.52 44.58
N LEU A 402 14.04 88.62 45.72
CA LEU A 402 13.97 89.85 46.51
C LEU A 402 15.33 90.25 47.08
N GLU A 403 16.13 89.29 47.54
CA GLU A 403 17.50 89.52 48.00
C GLU A 403 18.38 90.06 46.88
N GLU A 404 18.36 89.41 45.70
CA GLU A 404 19.11 89.85 44.53
C GLU A 404 18.69 91.25 44.09
N TYR A 405 17.37 91.50 43.99
CA TYR A 405 16.82 92.82 43.69
C TYR A 405 17.13 93.86 44.78
N SER A 406 17.37 93.44 46.03
CA SER A 406 17.76 94.36 47.11
C SER A 406 19.25 94.69 47.14
N ARG A 407 20.08 93.86 46.52
CA ARG A 407 21.53 94.09 46.36
C ARG A 407 21.86 94.88 45.09
N ASP A 408 20.91 95.04 44.16
CA ASP A 408 21.08 95.85 42.95
C ASP A 408 21.13 97.36 43.27
N GLU A 409 22.28 98.00 43.04
CA GLU A 409 22.46 99.44 43.24
C GLU A 409 21.64 100.30 42.27
N ARG A 410 21.22 99.76 41.11
CA ARG A 410 20.44 100.47 40.08
C ARG A 410 18.93 100.37 40.27
N ARG A 411 18.48 99.81 41.39
CA ARG A 411 17.07 99.51 41.75
C ARG A 411 16.11 100.70 41.63
N TYR A 412 16.60 101.93 41.88
CA TYR A 412 15.80 103.16 41.82
C TYR A 412 16.05 103.99 40.55
N SER A 413 16.78 103.46 39.57
CA SER A 413 16.98 104.15 38.29
C SER A 413 15.64 104.34 37.57
N ILE A 414 15.41 105.54 37.02
CA ILE A 414 14.17 105.92 36.33
C ILE A 414 14.11 105.19 34.98
N SER A 415 13.76 103.91 35.05
CA SER A 415 13.57 103.02 33.90
C SER A 415 12.09 102.67 33.78
N ARG A 416 11.63 102.45 32.55
CA ARG A 416 10.22 102.23 32.21
C ARG A 416 9.76 100.86 32.75
N GLY A 417 9.35 100.81 34.02
CA GLY A 417 8.97 99.57 34.72
C GLY A 417 9.29 99.52 36.21
N ALA A 418 10.07 100.46 36.74
CA ALA A 418 10.54 100.46 38.14
C ALA A 418 9.41 100.34 39.19
N HIS A 419 8.27 101.02 38.99
CA HIS A 419 7.11 100.92 39.88
C HIS A 419 6.51 99.50 39.94
N LYS A 420 6.57 98.72 38.85
CA LYS A 420 6.09 97.32 38.84
C LYS A 420 7.02 96.41 39.64
N HIS A 421 8.34 96.60 39.52
CA HIS A 421 9.34 95.85 40.30
C HIS A 421 9.27 96.21 41.79
N LEU A 422 9.06 97.48 42.13
CA LEU A 422 8.83 97.90 43.51
C LEU A 422 7.56 97.29 44.10
N LYS A 423 6.46 97.27 43.34
CA LYS A 423 5.19 96.63 43.75
C LYS A 423 5.34 95.11 43.90
N ARG A 424 6.16 94.45 43.07
CA ARG A 424 6.49 93.02 43.23
C ARG A 424 7.33 92.80 44.49
N ALA A 425 8.34 93.64 44.73
CA ALA A 425 9.19 93.52 45.92
C ALA A 425 8.41 93.68 47.24
N GLU A 426 7.42 94.57 47.28
CA GLU A 426 6.58 94.71 48.47
C GLU A 426 5.67 93.48 48.67
N ARG A 427 5.13 92.91 47.59
CA ARG A 427 4.40 91.63 47.64
C ARG A 427 5.30 90.48 48.07
N ALA A 428 6.53 90.41 47.55
CA ALA A 428 7.53 89.44 47.91
C ALA A 428 7.85 89.51 49.41
N ARG A 429 8.07 90.70 49.98
CA ARG A 429 8.31 90.88 51.43
C ARG A 429 7.20 90.30 52.30
N ILE A 430 5.94 90.49 51.90
CA ILE A 430 4.78 89.91 52.60
C ILE A 430 4.80 88.39 52.54
N ILE A 431 5.20 87.81 51.40
CA ILE A 431 5.31 86.35 51.22
C ILE A 431 6.47 85.80 52.04
N VAL A 432 7.64 86.45 51.99
CA VAL A 432 8.86 86.06 52.73
C VAL A 432 8.63 86.04 54.24
N ASN A 433 7.97 87.07 54.78
CA ASN A 433 7.63 87.12 56.21
C ASN A 433 6.71 85.96 56.66
N LYS A 434 6.02 85.28 55.74
CA LYS A 434 5.15 84.12 56.02
C LYS A 434 5.86 82.77 55.85
N ILE A 435 7.08 82.73 55.31
CA ILE A 435 7.85 81.51 55.09
C ILE A 435 8.09 80.70 56.39
N PRO A 436 8.44 81.30 57.54
CA PRO A 436 8.68 80.54 58.78
C PRO A 436 7.45 79.78 59.28
N VAL A 437 6.26 80.37 59.13
CA VAL A 437 4.97 79.78 59.52
C VAL A 437 4.61 78.63 58.57
N ASN A 438 4.76 78.85 57.26
CA ASN A 438 4.50 77.83 56.25
C ASN A 438 5.48 76.64 56.34
N GLY A 439 6.73 76.87 56.75
CA GLY A 439 7.70 75.82 57.00
C GLY A 439 7.34 74.93 58.18
N GLN A 440 6.85 75.51 59.29
CA GLN A 440 6.38 74.75 60.45
C GLN A 440 5.10 73.94 60.14
N ASP A 441 4.16 74.49 59.38
CA ASP A 441 2.94 73.79 58.93
C ASP A 441 3.20 72.64 57.93
N THR A 442 4.37 72.66 57.28
CA THR A 442 4.84 71.58 56.39
C THR A 442 5.53 70.46 57.20
N ILE A 443 6.18 70.80 58.31
CA ILE A 443 6.85 69.84 59.22
C ILE A 443 5.87 69.18 60.20
N LEU A 444 4.81 69.88 60.62
CA LEU A 444 3.80 69.38 61.57
C LEU A 444 2.65 68.61 60.91
N GLY A 445 2.62 68.54 59.57
CA GLY A 445 1.58 67.87 58.79
C GLY A 445 1.95 66.49 58.23
N THR A 446 3.12 65.94 58.60
CA THR A 446 3.49 64.53 58.44
C THR A 446 3.09 63.74 59.67
#